data_AF-H0TL86-F1
#
_entry.id   AF-H0TL86-F1
#
_cell.length_a   1.000
_cell.length_b   1.000
_cell.length_c   1.000
_cell.angle_alpha   90.00
_cell.angle_beta   90.00
_cell.angle_gamma   90.00
#
_symmetry.space_group_name_H-M   'P 1'
#
loop_
_entity.id
_entity.type
_entity.pdbx_description
1 polymer ?
#
loop_
_entity_poly.entity_id
_entity_poly.type
_entity_poly.pdbx_seq_one_letter_code
_entity_poly.pdbx_strand_id
1 'polypeptide(L)'
;MIAKHLHFEHNAAANGGRSAVLFMSTAPVLPQIIERCRPMREDSKAIEALLIELKRKAKLVSLHHHGVQTAEVKDWPRDAEVTLIEQLVEERAREVLKGRTLESSPWRRCKEFAHEHQARWSTPADLHPHIDEGNDGRQSKHNHSEGHFFEGIALWVDHTLDFLRYLDASCATTTRETILFLAANPTDSTVLRLSEEAREIREELERAGLRDKFLFHERGAVRPKDLSRTLIDLSPRYLHFSGHGGPSGAIFLENEAAKSIPVSASALRTLFRASGDHLHCVLLNACYSRTQADEILTCVPFVIGMKDTIGDKAAIAFARGFYRGIGAGRPVPNSFDLGIAEMLIHSIPEDSIPDLLQR
;
A
#
# COMPACT_ATOMS: atom_id res chain seq x y z
N MET A 1 -13.85 -9.09 -32.05
CA MET A 1 -13.00 -10.31 -32.10
C MET A 1 -12.47 -10.63 -30.70
N ILE A 2 -13.37 -10.81 -29.72
CA ILE A 2 -13.15 -11.43 -28.39
C ILE A 2 -14.51 -12.04 -28.01
N ALA A 3 -14.80 -13.22 -28.55
CA ALA A 3 -15.92 -14.07 -28.20
C ALA A 3 -15.61 -15.47 -28.76
N LYS A 4 -15.90 -16.51 -27.97
CA LYS A 4 -15.63 -17.95 -28.19
C LYS A 4 -14.20 -18.37 -27.87
N HIS A 5 -14.02 -19.00 -26.70
CA HIS A 5 -13.32 -20.29 -26.52
C HIS A 5 -13.55 -20.79 -25.08
N LEU A 6 -14.78 -21.25 -24.83
CA LEU A 6 -15.13 -22.15 -23.72
C LEU A 6 -16.20 -23.10 -24.26
N HIS A 7 -15.76 -24.09 -25.03
CA HIS A 7 -16.50 -25.31 -25.33
C HIS A 7 -15.58 -26.48 -24.97
N PHE A 8 -16.18 -27.60 -24.54
CA PHE A 8 -15.67 -28.80 -23.86
C PHE A 8 -16.01 -28.78 -22.35
N GLU A 9 -16.91 -29.60 -21.80
CA GLU A 9 -17.67 -30.77 -22.28
C GLU A 9 -19.09 -30.80 -21.68
N HIS A 10 -20.03 -31.26 -22.50
CA HIS A 10 -21.41 -31.55 -22.13
C HIS A 10 -21.55 -33.07 -22.22
N ASN A 11 -21.70 -33.77 -21.07
CA ASN A 11 -22.46 -35.02 -20.93
C ASN A 11 -22.27 -35.62 -19.53
N ALA A 12 -23.15 -35.25 -18.60
CA ALA A 12 -23.47 -36.05 -17.41
C ALA A 12 -24.86 -35.67 -16.87
N ALA A 13 -25.86 -35.61 -17.76
CA ALA A 13 -27.26 -35.43 -17.38
C ALA A 13 -28.07 -36.61 -17.91
N ALA A 14 -27.77 -37.81 -17.43
CA ALA A 14 -28.60 -39.01 -17.64
C ALA A 14 -28.16 -40.13 -16.69
N ASN A 15 -28.47 -39.99 -15.39
CA ASN A 15 -28.94 -41.05 -14.50
C ASN A 15 -28.86 -40.58 -13.05
N GLY A 16 -30.00 -40.63 -12.36
CA GLY A 16 -30.07 -40.40 -10.93
C GLY A 16 -29.27 -41.43 -10.15
N GLY A 17 -28.68 -40.98 -9.05
CA GLY A 17 -28.04 -41.81 -8.04
C GLY A 17 -26.66 -42.33 -8.41
N ARG A 18 -25.62 -41.58 -8.03
CA ARG A 18 -24.36 -42.14 -7.51
C ARG A 18 -23.52 -41.05 -6.85
N SER A 19 -23.43 -41.16 -5.52
CA SER A 19 -22.39 -40.60 -4.67
C SER A 19 -21.01 -40.99 -5.23
N ALA A 20 -20.20 -39.97 -5.49
CA ALA A 20 -18.75 -39.96 -5.49
C ALA A 20 -18.37 -38.54 -5.88
N VAL A 21 -17.53 -37.90 -5.08
CA VAL A 21 -16.66 -36.80 -5.51
C VAL A 21 -15.84 -37.34 -6.68
N LEU A 22 -16.40 -37.33 -7.89
CA LEU A 22 -15.73 -37.83 -9.09
C LEU A 22 -14.90 -36.70 -9.64
N PHE A 23 -13.66 -36.68 -9.18
CA PHE A 23 -12.52 -35.93 -9.66
C PHE A 23 -12.57 -35.71 -11.18
N MET A 24 -12.61 -34.45 -11.60
CA MET A 24 -12.31 -34.05 -12.97
C MET A 24 -11.04 -33.20 -12.98
N SER A 25 -9.95 -33.86 -13.38
CA SER A 25 -8.72 -33.33 -14.01
C SER A 25 -8.20 -31.96 -13.58
N THR A 26 -7.05 -31.97 -12.91
CA THR A 26 -6.14 -30.82 -12.75
C THR A 26 -5.54 -30.44 -14.11
N ALA A 27 -6.17 -29.53 -14.84
CA ALA A 27 -5.43 -28.75 -15.82
C ALA A 27 -4.75 -27.59 -15.06
N PRO A 28 -3.41 -27.51 -14.99
CA PRO A 28 -2.75 -26.34 -14.44
C PRO A 28 -3.21 -25.12 -15.25
N VAL A 29 -3.71 -24.09 -14.56
CA VAL A 29 -3.96 -22.79 -15.17
C VAL A 29 -2.63 -22.33 -15.78
N LEU A 30 -2.59 -22.18 -17.11
CA LEU A 30 -1.36 -21.93 -17.85
C LEU A 30 -0.61 -20.70 -17.28
N PRO A 31 0.73 -20.71 -17.18
CA PRO A 31 1.53 -19.55 -16.76
C PRO A 31 1.18 -18.25 -17.51
N GLN A 32 0.70 -18.36 -18.75
CA GLN A 32 0.26 -17.24 -19.59
C GLN A 32 -0.99 -16.51 -19.08
N ILE A 33 -1.88 -17.18 -18.33
CA ILE A 33 -3.06 -16.56 -17.71
C ILE A 33 -2.62 -15.76 -16.48
N ILE A 34 -1.70 -16.30 -15.69
CA ILE A 34 -1.09 -15.63 -14.53
C ILE A 34 -0.31 -14.38 -14.98
N GLU A 35 0.43 -14.46 -16.09
CA GLU A 35 1.15 -13.32 -16.66
C GLU A 35 0.22 -12.20 -17.12
N ARG A 36 -0.96 -12.54 -17.66
CA ARG A 36 -2.03 -11.59 -18.01
C ARG A 36 -2.73 -10.97 -16.79
N CYS A 37 -2.63 -11.60 -15.63
CA CYS A 37 -3.14 -11.10 -14.35
C CYS A 37 -2.12 -10.26 -13.57
N ARG A 38 -1.04 -9.78 -14.21
CA ARG A 38 -0.04 -8.88 -13.60
C ARG A 38 -0.64 -7.74 -12.74
N PRO A 39 -1.72 -7.04 -13.15
CA PRO A 39 -2.33 -5.98 -12.33
C PRO A 39 -2.93 -6.51 -11.01
N MET A 40 -3.36 -7.77 -10.95
CA MET A 40 -4.00 -8.38 -9.78
C MET A 40 -2.99 -8.84 -8.72
N ARG A 41 -1.70 -8.95 -9.07
CA ARG A 41 -0.62 -9.24 -8.11
C ARG A 41 -0.23 -8.02 -7.27
N GLU A 42 -0.35 -6.85 -7.88
CA GLU A 42 0.00 -5.57 -7.24
C GLU A 42 -1.16 -5.01 -6.41
N ASP A 43 -2.40 -5.44 -6.67
CA ASP A 43 -3.62 -4.98 -6.01
C ASP A 43 -4.39 -6.13 -5.33
N SER A 44 -4.28 -6.24 -4.01
CA SER A 44 -5.00 -7.23 -3.20
C SER A 44 -6.52 -7.17 -3.34
N LYS A 45 -7.10 -6.02 -3.76
CA LYS A 45 -8.56 -5.87 -3.94
C LYS A 45 -9.12 -6.81 -5.00
N ALA A 46 -8.34 -7.12 -6.03
CA ALA A 46 -8.76 -8.03 -7.08
C ALA A 46 -8.84 -9.48 -6.57
N ILE A 47 -7.91 -9.88 -5.70
CA ILE A 47 -7.91 -11.18 -5.02
C ILE A 47 -9.06 -11.23 -4.00
N GLU A 48 -9.28 -10.16 -3.24
CA GLU A 48 -10.40 -10.04 -2.30
C GLU A 48 -11.76 -10.22 -2.99
N ALA A 49 -11.96 -9.64 -4.17
CA ALA A 49 -13.21 -9.78 -4.91
C ALA A 49 -13.47 -11.25 -5.32
N LEU A 50 -12.44 -11.97 -5.78
CA LEU A 50 -12.53 -13.39 -6.10
C LEU A 50 -12.85 -14.24 -4.86
N LEU A 51 -12.21 -13.91 -3.74
CA LEU A 51 -12.45 -14.57 -2.45
C LEU A 51 -13.88 -14.36 -1.95
N ILE A 52 -14.39 -13.12 -2.01
CA ILE A 52 -15.76 -12.79 -1.61
C ILE A 52 -16.78 -13.58 -2.44
N GLU A 53 -16.54 -13.67 -3.76
CA GLU A 53 -17.41 -14.45 -4.65
C GLU A 53 -17.33 -15.95 -4.35
N LEU A 54 -16.13 -16.50 -4.13
CA LEU A 54 -15.94 -17.89 -3.72
C LEU A 54 -16.68 -18.20 -2.41
N LYS A 55 -16.59 -17.30 -1.41
CA LYS A 55 -17.29 -17.44 -0.13
C LYS A 55 -18.80 -17.45 -0.31
N ARG A 56 -19.32 -16.59 -1.18
CA ARG A 56 -20.76 -16.54 -1.51
C ARG A 56 -21.22 -17.89 -2.07
N LYS A 57 -20.50 -18.45 -3.05
CA LYS A 57 -20.81 -19.76 -3.64
C LYS A 57 -20.74 -20.89 -2.61
N ALA A 58 -19.67 -20.93 -1.81
CA ALA A 58 -19.47 -21.95 -0.79
C ALA A 58 -20.59 -21.95 0.26
N LYS A 59 -21.03 -20.78 0.73
CA LYS A 59 -22.16 -20.66 1.67
C LYS A 59 -23.47 -21.17 1.08
N LEU A 60 -23.75 -20.88 -0.20
CA LEU A 60 -24.96 -21.36 -0.86
C LEU A 60 -24.99 -22.89 -0.99
N VAL A 61 -23.85 -23.49 -1.36
CA VAL A 61 -23.74 -24.95 -1.46
C VAL A 61 -23.85 -25.60 -0.08
N SER A 62 -23.20 -25.04 0.95
CA SER A 62 -23.32 -25.54 2.34
C SER A 62 -24.78 -25.54 2.81
N LEU A 63 -25.52 -24.43 2.62
CA LEU A 63 -26.94 -24.34 2.99
C LEU A 63 -27.80 -25.38 2.26
N HIS A 64 -27.54 -25.60 0.96
CA HIS A 64 -28.23 -26.63 0.18
C HIS A 64 -28.05 -28.03 0.79
N HIS A 65 -26.81 -28.37 1.16
CA HIS A 65 -26.47 -29.63 1.79
C HIS A 65 -27.08 -29.80 3.20
N HIS A 66 -27.31 -28.71 3.92
CA HIS A 66 -28.04 -28.70 5.19
C HIS A 66 -29.58 -28.68 5.04
N GLY A 67 -30.11 -28.89 3.82
CA GLY A 67 -31.55 -29.01 3.57
C GLY A 67 -32.31 -27.69 3.53
N VAL A 68 -31.60 -26.56 3.45
CA VAL A 68 -32.22 -25.25 3.26
C VAL A 68 -32.63 -25.10 1.80
N GLN A 69 -33.90 -24.73 1.54
CA GLN A 69 -34.37 -24.43 0.20
C GLN A 69 -33.65 -23.19 -0.36
N THR A 70 -32.61 -23.44 -1.14
CA THR A 70 -31.93 -22.46 -1.97
C THR A 70 -32.45 -22.60 -3.40
N ALA A 71 -32.58 -21.49 -4.15
CA ALA A 71 -32.80 -21.58 -5.60
C ALA A 71 -31.72 -22.49 -6.24
N GLU A 72 -32.06 -23.20 -7.33
CA GLU A 72 -31.16 -24.17 -8.01
C GLU A 72 -29.69 -23.70 -7.96
N VAL A 73 -28.87 -24.39 -7.17
CA VAL A 73 -27.46 -24.03 -7.00
C VAL A 73 -26.71 -24.46 -8.26
N LYS A 74 -26.75 -23.63 -9.31
CA LYS A 74 -26.02 -23.83 -10.57
C LYS A 74 -24.57 -23.36 -10.50
N ASP A 75 -24.22 -22.60 -9.47
CA ASP A 75 -22.96 -21.87 -9.37
C ASP A 75 -22.14 -22.36 -8.17
N TRP A 76 -21.50 -23.51 -8.35
CA TRP A 76 -20.64 -24.15 -7.35
C TRP A 76 -19.23 -23.54 -7.36
N PRO A 77 -18.52 -23.53 -6.22
CA PRO A 77 -17.08 -23.32 -6.20
C PRO A 77 -16.38 -24.27 -7.18
N ARG A 78 -15.69 -23.74 -8.19
CA ARG A 78 -14.95 -24.57 -9.14
C ARG A 78 -13.51 -24.75 -8.68
N ASP A 79 -12.97 -25.94 -8.87
CA ASP A 79 -11.57 -26.25 -8.54
C ASP A 79 -10.57 -25.31 -9.21
N ALA A 80 -10.83 -24.92 -10.46
CA ALA A 80 -10.00 -23.95 -11.18
C ALA A 80 -10.04 -22.55 -10.54
N GLU A 81 -11.19 -22.14 -9.97
CA GLU A 81 -11.32 -20.86 -9.26
C GLU A 81 -10.51 -20.89 -7.96
N VAL A 82 -10.64 -21.97 -7.18
CA VAL A 82 -9.88 -22.16 -5.93
C VAL A 82 -8.37 -22.19 -6.21
N THR A 83 -7.94 -22.96 -7.21
CA THR A 83 -6.53 -23.09 -7.59
C THR A 83 -5.93 -21.75 -8.01
N LEU A 84 -6.67 -20.97 -8.81
CA LEU A 84 -6.23 -19.64 -9.23
C LEU A 84 -6.05 -18.70 -8.03
N ILE A 85 -7.01 -18.70 -7.09
CA ILE A 85 -6.94 -17.86 -5.89
C ILE A 85 -5.73 -18.25 -5.03
N GLU A 86 -5.51 -19.55 -4.80
CA GLU A 86 -4.35 -20.04 -4.04
C GLU A 86 -3.02 -19.59 -4.68
N GLN A 87 -2.89 -19.72 -6.00
CA GLN A 87 -1.70 -19.29 -6.74
C GLN A 87 -1.45 -17.78 -6.61
N LEU A 88 -2.50 -16.96 -6.75
CA LEU A 88 -2.40 -15.49 -6.61
C LEU A 88 -1.96 -15.09 -5.19
N VAL A 89 -2.50 -15.74 -4.16
CA VAL A 89 -2.13 -15.49 -2.76
C VAL A 89 -0.67 -15.92 -2.49
N GLU A 90 -0.25 -17.07 -2.99
CA GLU A 90 1.14 -17.56 -2.85
C GLU A 90 2.15 -16.64 -3.56
N GLU A 91 1.83 -16.15 -4.75
CA GLU A 91 2.66 -15.19 -5.47
C GLU A 91 2.79 -13.87 -4.70
N ARG A 92 1.67 -13.34 -4.21
CA ARG A 92 1.66 -12.12 -3.38
C ARG A 92 2.49 -12.29 -2.12
N ALA A 93 2.34 -13.41 -1.42
CA ALA A 93 3.12 -13.71 -0.23
C ALA A 93 4.62 -13.80 -0.54
N ARG A 94 5.00 -14.42 -1.67
CA ARG A 94 6.40 -14.53 -2.10
C ARG A 94 7.03 -13.16 -2.36
N GLU A 95 6.28 -12.26 -2.99
CA GLU A 95 6.71 -10.87 -3.26
C GLU A 95 6.95 -10.09 -1.96
N VAL A 96 6.01 -10.18 -1.01
CA VAL A 96 6.07 -9.41 0.25
C VAL A 96 7.10 -9.98 1.23
N LEU A 97 7.19 -11.31 1.34
CA LEU A 97 7.98 -11.95 2.40
C LEU A 97 9.47 -12.14 2.03
N LYS A 98 9.87 -11.97 0.77
CA LYS A 98 11.28 -11.94 0.28
C LYS A 98 12.22 -12.99 0.90
N GLY A 99 11.76 -14.23 1.07
CA GLY A 99 12.58 -15.34 1.61
C GLY A 99 12.35 -15.69 3.08
N ARG A 100 11.47 -14.99 3.81
CA ARG A 100 10.84 -15.57 5.01
C ARG A 100 9.92 -16.70 4.56
N THR A 101 10.08 -17.89 5.12
CA THR A 101 9.37 -19.08 4.63
C THR A 101 7.88 -18.97 4.92
N LEU A 102 7.08 -19.24 3.88
CA LEU A 102 5.63 -19.40 3.94
C LEU A 102 5.23 -20.44 5.02
N GLU A 103 6.12 -21.38 5.33
CA GLU A 103 5.97 -22.43 6.35
C GLU A 103 5.79 -21.91 7.78
N SER A 104 6.23 -20.68 8.08
CA SER A 104 5.96 -20.02 9.36
C SER A 104 4.62 -19.28 9.41
N SER A 105 3.93 -19.16 8.26
CA SER A 105 2.62 -18.52 8.18
C SER A 105 1.52 -19.48 8.64
N PRO A 106 0.49 -19.00 9.36
CA PRO A 106 -0.69 -19.81 9.67
C PRO A 106 -1.60 -20.08 8.46
N TRP A 107 -1.31 -19.51 7.28
CA TRP A 107 -2.12 -19.71 6.08
C TRP A 107 -1.92 -21.10 5.46
N ARG A 108 -3.03 -21.74 5.07
CA ARG A 108 -3.11 -23.12 4.53
C ARG A 108 -3.84 -23.13 3.20
N ARG A 109 -3.67 -24.19 2.40
CA ARG A 109 -4.45 -24.41 1.18
C ARG A 109 -5.90 -24.74 1.50
N CYS A 110 -6.81 -24.34 0.62
CA CYS A 110 -8.25 -24.39 0.78
C CYS A 110 -8.76 -25.80 1.06
N LYS A 111 -8.35 -26.77 0.22
CA LYS A 111 -8.82 -28.16 0.33
C LYS A 111 -8.38 -28.80 1.64
N GLU A 112 -7.13 -28.60 2.03
CA GLU A 112 -6.59 -29.10 3.30
C GLU A 112 -7.38 -28.54 4.49
N PHE A 113 -7.59 -27.22 4.50
CA PHE A 113 -8.37 -26.54 5.54
C PHE A 113 -9.82 -27.03 5.60
N ALA A 114 -10.47 -27.17 4.45
CA ALA A 114 -11.87 -27.59 4.36
C ALA A 114 -12.07 -29.04 4.82
N HIS A 115 -11.16 -29.95 4.47
CA HIS A 115 -11.21 -31.33 4.96
C HIS A 115 -10.92 -31.42 6.46
N GLU A 116 -9.97 -30.64 6.99
CA GLU A 116 -9.75 -30.55 8.45
C GLU A 116 -11.01 -30.05 9.18
N HIS A 117 -11.71 -29.08 8.61
CA HIS A 117 -12.96 -28.57 9.17
C HIS A 117 -14.07 -29.64 9.13
N GLN A 118 -14.27 -30.27 7.97
CA GLN A 118 -15.24 -31.35 7.77
C GLN A 118 -15.02 -32.50 8.78
N ALA A 119 -13.76 -32.90 8.98
CA ALA A 119 -13.40 -33.99 9.90
C ALA A 119 -13.68 -33.65 11.38
N ARG A 120 -13.70 -32.38 11.77
CA ARG A 120 -14.03 -31.97 13.15
C ARG A 120 -15.50 -32.13 13.50
N TRP A 121 -16.38 -32.04 12.49
CA TRP A 121 -17.83 -32.10 12.67
C TRP A 121 -18.46 -33.41 12.17
N SER A 122 -17.69 -34.25 11.49
CA SER A 122 -18.11 -35.58 11.03
C SER A 122 -17.66 -36.66 12.02
N THR A 123 -18.54 -37.60 12.37
CA THR A 123 -18.14 -38.83 13.08
C THR A 123 -17.57 -39.86 12.10
N PRO A 124 -16.80 -40.88 12.55
CA PRO A 124 -16.34 -41.97 11.68
C PRO A 124 -17.48 -42.69 10.92
N ALA A 125 -18.69 -42.72 11.50
CA ALA A 125 -19.89 -43.28 10.88
C ALA A 125 -20.49 -42.39 9.76
N ASP A 126 -20.16 -41.10 9.74
CA ASP A 126 -20.59 -40.16 8.69
C ASP A 126 -19.64 -40.19 7.48
N LEU A 127 -18.37 -40.54 7.69
CA LEU A 127 -17.36 -40.74 6.64
C LEU A 127 -17.44 -42.14 6.01
N HIS A 128 -17.91 -43.13 6.78
CA HIS A 128 -18.09 -44.52 6.36
C HIS A 128 -19.43 -45.08 6.88
N PRO A 129 -20.55 -44.89 6.14
CA PRO A 129 -21.86 -45.33 6.60
C PRO A 129 -21.95 -46.86 6.73
N HIS A 130 -22.40 -47.36 7.88
CA HIS A 130 -22.61 -48.78 8.13
C HIS A 130 -23.72 -49.37 7.22
N ILE A 131 -23.58 -50.66 6.89
CA ILE A 131 -24.46 -51.40 5.95
C ILE A 131 -25.90 -51.58 6.48
N ASP A 132 -26.18 -51.27 7.75
CA ASP A 132 -27.51 -51.44 8.39
C ASP A 132 -28.38 -50.17 8.44
N GLU A 133 -27.87 -48.99 8.08
CA GLU A 133 -28.72 -47.80 8.00
C GLU A 133 -29.48 -47.79 6.68
N GLY A 134 -30.81 -47.55 6.73
CA GLY A 134 -31.65 -47.39 5.55
C GLY A 134 -31.11 -46.29 4.61
N ASN A 135 -31.46 -46.36 3.32
CA ASN A 135 -30.91 -45.50 2.27
C ASN A 135 -31.03 -43.99 2.62
N ASP A 136 -32.14 -43.59 3.25
CA ASP A 136 -32.42 -42.20 3.64
C ASP A 136 -31.49 -41.70 4.75
N GLY A 137 -31.10 -42.57 5.69
CA GLY A 137 -30.18 -42.23 6.79
C GLY A 137 -28.76 -41.99 6.31
N ARG A 138 -28.28 -42.80 5.36
CA ARG A 138 -26.95 -42.63 4.75
C ARG A 138 -26.87 -41.36 3.91
N GLN A 139 -27.91 -41.07 3.13
CA GLN A 139 -27.95 -39.88 2.28
C GLN A 139 -27.98 -38.60 3.11
N SER A 140 -28.71 -38.58 4.23
CA SER A 140 -28.79 -37.44 5.15
C SER A 140 -27.43 -37.14 5.80
N LYS A 141 -26.74 -38.17 6.31
CA LYS A 141 -25.39 -38.02 6.91
C LYS A 141 -24.34 -37.55 5.92
N HIS A 142 -24.34 -38.14 4.72
CA HIS A 142 -23.44 -37.73 3.65
C HIS A 142 -23.67 -36.26 3.25
N ASN A 143 -24.93 -35.85 3.08
CA ASN A 143 -25.26 -34.46 2.80
C ASN A 143 -24.79 -33.51 3.92
N HIS A 144 -24.94 -33.90 5.19
CA HIS A 144 -24.49 -33.10 6.32
C HIS A 144 -22.96 -32.92 6.35
N SER A 145 -22.22 -34.00 6.08
CA SER A 145 -20.75 -33.96 6.00
C SER A 145 -20.26 -33.08 4.84
N GLU A 146 -20.87 -33.17 3.67
CA GLU A 146 -20.59 -32.28 2.53
C GLU A 146 -20.89 -30.81 2.87
N GLY A 147 -21.96 -30.55 3.62
CA GLY A 147 -22.29 -29.21 4.13
C GLY A 147 -21.13 -28.57 4.92
N HIS A 148 -20.50 -29.34 5.80
CA HIS A 148 -19.33 -28.89 6.57
C HIS A 148 -18.07 -28.68 5.74
N PHE A 149 -17.89 -29.43 4.63
CA PHE A 149 -16.77 -29.17 3.72
C PHE A 149 -16.88 -27.77 3.09
N PHE A 150 -18.06 -27.42 2.57
CA PHE A 150 -18.30 -26.09 1.98
C PHE A 150 -18.32 -24.96 3.01
N GLU A 151 -18.77 -25.24 4.23
CA GLU A 151 -18.58 -24.32 5.37
C GLU A 151 -17.09 -24.07 5.64
N GLY A 152 -16.27 -25.13 5.59
CA GLY A 152 -14.82 -25.06 5.68
C GLY A 152 -14.20 -24.17 4.61
N ILE A 153 -14.66 -24.24 3.35
CA ILE A 153 -14.21 -23.33 2.27
C ILE A 153 -14.57 -21.87 2.61
N ALA A 154 -15.79 -21.61 3.10
CA ALA A 154 -16.21 -20.25 3.44
C ALA A 154 -15.38 -19.65 4.59
N LEU A 155 -14.99 -20.48 5.57
CA LEU A 155 -14.09 -20.10 6.65
C LEU A 155 -12.65 -19.92 6.17
N TRP A 156 -12.17 -20.79 5.28
CA TRP A 156 -10.86 -20.63 4.65
C TRP A 156 -10.74 -19.28 3.93
N VAL A 157 -11.81 -18.82 3.27
CA VAL A 157 -11.82 -17.48 2.67
C VAL A 157 -11.58 -16.39 3.73
N ASP A 158 -12.24 -16.46 4.89
CA ASP A 158 -12.04 -15.46 5.95
C ASP A 158 -10.61 -15.43 6.44
N HIS A 159 -10.02 -16.60 6.70
CA HIS A 159 -8.62 -16.73 7.06
C HIS A 159 -7.66 -16.21 5.97
N THR A 160 -8.01 -16.41 4.70
CA THR A 160 -7.22 -15.92 3.57
C THR A 160 -7.31 -14.41 3.41
N LEU A 161 -8.50 -13.82 3.66
CA LEU A 161 -8.67 -12.37 3.69
C LEU A 161 -7.87 -11.73 4.84
N ASP A 162 -7.84 -12.36 6.02
CA ASP A 162 -6.97 -11.93 7.13
C ASP A 162 -5.49 -11.99 6.75
N PHE A 163 -5.08 -13.06 6.06
CA PHE A 163 -3.71 -13.21 5.59
C PHE A 163 -3.33 -12.14 4.54
N LEU A 164 -4.21 -11.83 3.60
CA LEU A 164 -3.99 -10.75 2.63
C LEU A 164 -3.85 -9.39 3.32
N ARG A 165 -4.69 -9.10 4.32
CA ARG A 165 -4.55 -7.89 5.16
C ARG A 165 -3.19 -7.82 5.85
N TYR A 166 -2.73 -8.94 6.40
CA TYR A 166 -1.40 -9.05 7.00
C TYR A 166 -0.28 -8.79 5.98
N LEU A 167 -0.38 -9.35 4.78
CA LEU A 167 0.57 -9.12 3.70
C LEU A 167 0.57 -7.65 3.26
N ASP A 168 -0.59 -7.01 3.17
CA ASP A 168 -0.67 -5.59 2.80
C ASP A 168 -0.11 -4.66 3.87
N ALA A 169 -0.36 -4.95 5.15
CA ALA A 169 0.29 -4.25 6.25
C ALA A 169 1.83 -4.45 6.23
N SER A 170 2.28 -5.64 5.86
CA SER A 170 3.71 -5.98 5.68
C SER A 170 4.31 -5.39 4.40
N CYS A 171 3.49 -5.08 3.39
CA CYS A 171 3.88 -4.39 2.16
C CYS A 171 3.94 -2.87 2.36
N ALA A 172 3.05 -2.29 3.18
CA ALA A 172 3.08 -0.89 3.57
C ALA A 172 4.36 -0.51 4.36
N THR A 173 5.06 -1.50 4.92
CA THR A 173 6.41 -1.34 5.49
C THR A 173 7.53 -1.45 4.44
N THR A 174 7.23 -1.72 3.16
CA THR A 174 8.18 -1.86 2.04
C THR A 174 8.05 -0.84 0.91
N THR A 175 6.96 -0.04 0.85
CA THR A 175 6.90 1.08 -0.10
C THR A 175 7.81 2.21 0.42
N ARG A 176 8.88 2.49 -0.33
CA ARG A 176 9.77 3.58 0.05
C ARG A 176 9.05 4.92 -0.13
N GLU A 177 9.10 5.74 0.90
CA GLU A 177 8.59 7.11 0.88
C GLU A 177 9.63 8.02 0.23
N THR A 178 9.21 8.75 -0.80
CA THR A 178 10.10 9.68 -1.49
C THR A 178 10.20 11.01 -0.73
N ILE A 179 11.43 11.45 -0.49
CA ILE A 179 11.80 12.79 -0.03
C ILE A 179 12.40 13.52 -1.23
N LEU A 180 11.76 14.60 -1.66
CA LEU A 180 12.24 15.46 -2.73
C LEU A 180 12.83 16.75 -2.15
N PHE A 181 14.12 16.96 -2.36
CA PHE A 181 14.83 18.20 -2.06
C PHE A 181 15.00 19.05 -3.32
N LEU A 182 14.49 20.27 -3.28
CA LEU A 182 14.54 21.27 -4.34
C LEU A 182 15.39 22.45 -3.86
N ALA A 183 16.42 22.78 -4.64
CA ALA A 183 17.30 23.91 -4.36
C ALA A 183 17.33 24.90 -5.53
N ALA A 184 17.29 26.19 -5.21
CA ALA A 184 17.46 27.27 -6.17
C ALA A 184 18.43 28.32 -5.62
N ASN A 185 19.46 28.66 -6.39
CA ASN A 185 20.47 29.64 -5.98
C ASN A 185 20.75 30.62 -7.14
N PRO A 186 19.80 31.52 -7.44
CA PRO A 186 19.92 32.43 -8.58
C PRO A 186 21.19 33.28 -8.53
N THR A 187 21.80 33.51 -9.69
CA THR A 187 23.09 34.21 -9.83
C THR A 187 23.06 35.69 -9.47
N ASP A 188 21.88 36.28 -9.32
CA ASP A 188 21.62 37.65 -8.87
C ASP A 188 21.29 37.73 -7.37
N SER A 189 21.49 36.65 -6.61
CA SER A 189 21.25 36.57 -5.17
C SER A 189 22.53 36.24 -4.38
N THR A 190 22.45 36.30 -3.06
CA THR A 190 23.54 35.84 -2.19
C THR A 190 23.66 34.32 -2.27
N VAL A 191 24.89 33.80 -2.30
CA VAL A 191 25.12 32.36 -2.39
C VAL A 191 24.78 31.69 -1.07
N LEU A 192 23.78 30.81 -1.08
CA LEU A 192 23.40 29.95 0.05
C LEU A 192 24.15 28.61 0.04
N ARG A 193 24.32 28.01 1.22
CA ARG A 193 24.96 26.69 1.42
C ARG A 193 24.02 25.49 1.17
N LEU A 194 23.28 25.52 0.07
CA LEU A 194 22.23 24.52 -0.24
C LEU A 194 22.78 23.08 -0.38
N SER A 195 23.98 22.93 -0.95
CA SER A 195 24.62 21.61 -1.08
C SER A 195 25.09 21.05 0.26
N GLU A 196 25.46 21.93 1.21
CA GLU A 196 25.78 21.51 2.58
C GLU A 196 24.52 20.98 3.26
N GLU A 197 23.40 21.71 3.14
CA GLU A 197 22.11 21.27 3.66
C GLU A 197 21.67 19.91 3.10
N ALA A 198 21.70 19.74 1.78
CA ALA A 198 21.33 18.47 1.12
C ALA A 198 22.21 17.30 1.58
N ARG A 199 23.51 17.55 1.78
CA ARG A 199 24.45 16.55 2.30
C ARG A 199 24.11 16.14 3.72
N GLU A 200 23.89 17.10 4.62
CA GLU A 200 23.55 16.83 6.02
C GLU A 200 22.25 16.02 6.13
N ILE A 201 21.23 16.36 5.34
CA ILE A 201 19.97 15.59 5.28
C ILE A 201 20.22 14.14 4.83
N ARG A 202 21.01 13.96 3.77
CA ARG A 202 21.34 12.63 3.24
C ARG A 202 22.07 11.79 4.27
N GLU A 203 23.07 12.35 4.95
CA GLU A 203 23.83 11.63 5.97
C GLU A 203 22.96 11.20 7.16
N GLU A 204 22.02 12.04 7.62
CA GLU A 204 21.09 11.67 8.68
C GLU A 204 20.16 10.53 8.25
N LEU A 205 19.64 10.57 7.01
CA LEU A 205 18.78 9.52 6.48
C LEU A 205 19.53 8.19 6.30
N GLU A 206 20.79 8.23 5.86
CA GLU A 206 21.64 7.04 5.71
C GLU A 206 21.96 6.37 7.05
N ARG A 207 22.13 7.17 8.12
CA ARG A 207 22.40 6.68 9.49
C ARG A 207 21.13 6.25 10.22
N ALA A 208 19.95 6.58 9.71
CA ALA A 208 18.70 6.34 10.40
C ALA A 208 18.30 4.85 10.48
N GLY A 209 17.59 4.49 11.54
CA GLY A 209 17.11 3.11 11.76
C GLY A 209 16.15 2.62 10.67
N LEU A 210 15.41 3.52 10.03
CA LEU A 210 14.50 3.21 8.92
C LEU A 210 15.02 3.72 7.57
N ARG A 211 16.35 3.78 7.37
CA ARG A 211 16.96 4.24 6.10
C ARG A 211 16.37 3.60 4.84
N ASP A 212 16.03 2.31 4.91
CA ASP A 212 15.50 1.55 3.77
C ASP A 212 14.06 1.94 3.40
N LYS A 213 13.38 2.73 4.25
CA LYS A 213 12.04 3.30 4.02
C LYS A 213 12.08 4.55 3.15
N PHE A 214 13.21 5.24 3.00
CA PHE A 214 13.24 6.54 2.35
C PHE A 214 14.05 6.53 1.05
N LEU A 215 13.56 7.27 0.04
CA LEU A 215 14.31 7.61 -1.17
C LEU A 215 14.54 9.11 -1.22
N PHE A 216 15.81 9.54 -1.15
CA PHE A 216 16.17 10.95 -1.22
C PHE A 216 16.51 11.35 -2.65
N HIS A 217 15.72 12.27 -3.23
CA HIS A 217 15.94 12.83 -4.55
C HIS A 217 16.29 14.32 -4.46
N GLU A 218 17.41 14.71 -5.04
CA GLU A 218 17.87 16.09 -5.08
C GLU A 218 17.68 16.69 -6.48
N ARG A 219 17.22 17.94 -6.55
CA ARG A 219 17.22 18.78 -7.76
C ARG A 219 17.76 20.16 -7.39
N GLY A 220 18.89 20.55 -7.96
CA GLY A 220 19.43 21.91 -7.88
C GLY A 220 19.00 22.75 -9.07
N ALA A 221 19.28 24.06 -9.00
CA ALA A 221 18.95 25.05 -10.04
C ALA A 221 17.50 24.94 -10.54
N VAL A 222 16.57 24.74 -9.60
CA VAL A 222 15.18 24.43 -9.93
C VAL A 222 14.51 25.65 -10.59
N ARG A 223 13.90 25.41 -11.76
CA ARG A 223 13.09 26.40 -12.48
C ARG A 223 11.60 26.07 -12.33
N PRO A 224 10.69 27.04 -12.55
CA PRO A 224 9.24 26.80 -12.46
C PRO A 224 8.75 25.59 -13.27
N LYS A 225 9.29 25.37 -14.48
CA LYS A 225 8.91 24.23 -15.34
C LYS A 225 9.33 22.87 -14.78
N ASP A 226 10.35 22.83 -13.92
CA ASP A 226 10.87 21.60 -13.34
C ASP A 226 9.98 21.11 -12.19
N LEU A 227 9.22 22.01 -11.54
CA LEU A 227 8.38 21.68 -10.38
C LEU A 227 7.29 20.66 -10.70
N SER A 228 6.44 20.95 -11.70
CA SER A 228 5.30 20.08 -12.03
C SER A 228 5.75 18.70 -12.49
N ARG A 229 6.75 18.66 -13.37
CA ARG A 229 7.32 17.40 -13.85
C ARG A 229 7.89 16.58 -12.69
N THR A 230 8.66 17.19 -11.80
CA THR A 230 9.29 16.47 -10.69
C THR A 230 8.27 15.95 -9.69
N LEU A 231 7.21 16.71 -9.40
CA LEU A 231 6.12 16.26 -8.53
C LEU A 231 5.34 15.08 -9.13
N ILE A 232 5.05 15.12 -10.44
CA ILE A 232 4.36 14.04 -11.14
C ILE A 232 5.24 12.78 -11.19
N ASP A 233 6.49 12.93 -11.64
CA ASP A 233 7.40 11.80 -11.87
C ASP A 233 7.78 11.07 -10.56
N LEU A 234 7.85 11.79 -9.44
CA LEU A 234 8.35 11.24 -8.17
C LEU A 234 7.27 11.02 -7.12
N SER A 235 6.09 11.63 -7.26
CA SER A 235 4.98 11.60 -6.28
C SER A 235 5.47 11.68 -4.82
N PRO A 236 6.23 12.72 -4.45
CA PRO A 236 6.93 12.76 -3.18
C PRO A 236 5.96 12.79 -1.99
N ARG A 237 6.35 12.11 -0.90
CA ARG A 237 5.65 12.20 0.38
C ARG A 237 6.13 13.41 1.19
N TYR A 238 7.41 13.73 1.08
CA TYR A 238 8.02 14.89 1.71
C TYR A 238 8.65 15.77 0.63
N LEU A 239 8.35 17.06 0.65
CA LEU A 239 9.02 18.04 -0.19
C LEU A 239 9.77 19.02 0.70
N HIS A 240 11.04 19.25 0.38
CA HIS A 240 11.88 20.26 0.98
C HIS A 240 12.27 21.25 -0.10
N PHE A 241 11.92 22.52 0.08
CA PHE A 241 12.48 23.60 -0.71
C PHE A 241 13.49 24.37 0.13
N SER A 242 14.71 24.54 -0.40
CA SER A 242 15.75 25.38 0.20
C SER A 242 16.21 26.43 -0.80
N GLY A 243 16.19 27.69 -0.39
CA GLY A 243 16.50 28.80 -1.28
C GLY A 243 16.07 30.14 -0.72
N HIS A 244 16.06 31.15 -1.58
CA HIS A 244 15.69 32.49 -1.19
C HIS A 244 14.18 32.65 -1.02
N GLY A 245 13.82 33.47 -0.03
CA GLY A 245 12.47 33.97 0.19
C GLY A 245 12.47 35.48 0.34
N GLY A 246 11.31 36.10 0.15
CA GLY A 246 11.15 37.55 0.21
C GLY A 246 10.05 37.98 1.20
N PRO A 247 10.03 39.24 1.66
CA PRO A 247 9.03 39.74 2.61
C PRO A 247 7.56 39.62 2.14
N SER A 248 7.33 39.45 0.84
CA SER A 248 6.00 39.14 0.28
C SER A 248 5.57 37.68 0.50
N GLY A 249 6.42 36.86 1.13
CA GLY A 249 6.29 35.42 1.23
C GLY A 249 6.71 34.66 -0.02
N ALA A 250 7.04 35.32 -1.14
CA ALA A 250 7.46 34.63 -2.35
C ALA A 250 8.74 33.81 -2.12
N ILE A 251 8.78 32.59 -2.66
CA ILE A 251 10.05 31.86 -2.83
C ILE A 251 10.62 32.19 -4.20
N PHE A 252 11.94 32.16 -4.34
CA PHE A 252 12.61 32.46 -5.60
C PHE A 252 13.19 31.20 -6.24
N LEU A 253 12.84 30.99 -7.50
CA LEU A 253 13.41 29.97 -8.37
C LEU A 253 14.35 30.60 -9.40
N GLU A 254 14.94 29.76 -10.23
CA GLU A 254 15.74 30.21 -11.38
C GLU A 254 14.87 30.30 -12.65
N ASN A 255 15.16 31.30 -13.47
CA ASN A 255 14.72 31.34 -14.86
C ASN A 255 15.80 30.76 -15.80
N GLU A 256 15.57 30.78 -17.11
CA GLU A 256 16.53 30.24 -18.10
C GLU A 256 17.86 31.01 -18.15
N ALA A 257 17.92 32.22 -17.58
CA ALA A 257 19.14 33.01 -17.45
C ALA A 257 19.80 32.85 -16.06
N ALA A 258 19.37 31.86 -15.26
CA ALA A 258 19.79 31.65 -13.87
C ALA A 258 19.59 32.89 -12.98
N LYS A 259 18.55 33.69 -13.28
CA LYS A 259 18.13 34.84 -12.47
C LYS A 259 16.90 34.52 -11.66
N SER A 260 16.71 35.27 -10.58
CA SER A 260 15.62 35.09 -9.65
C SER A 260 14.26 35.32 -10.31
N ILE A 261 13.34 34.39 -10.09
CA ILE A 261 11.92 34.55 -10.46
C ILE A 261 11.05 34.18 -9.25
N PRO A 262 10.15 35.08 -8.80
CA PRO A 262 9.30 34.79 -7.66
C PRO A 262 8.19 33.80 -8.04
N VAL A 263 7.89 32.88 -7.13
CA VAL A 263 6.74 31.98 -7.21
C VAL A 263 5.80 32.29 -6.04
N SER A 264 4.53 32.57 -6.37
CA SER A 264 3.52 32.92 -5.38
C SER A 264 2.98 31.69 -4.63
N ALA A 265 2.45 31.94 -3.44
CA ALA A 265 1.71 30.96 -2.63
C ALA A 265 0.54 30.33 -3.38
N SER A 266 -0.21 31.15 -4.12
CA SER A 266 -1.32 30.68 -4.93
C SER A 266 -0.89 29.72 -6.05
N ALA A 267 0.29 29.94 -6.64
CA ALA A 267 0.84 29.07 -7.67
C ALA A 267 1.28 27.72 -7.06
N LEU A 268 2.00 27.73 -5.94
CA LEU A 268 2.40 26.49 -5.25
C LEU A 268 1.20 25.67 -4.76
N ARG A 269 0.22 26.32 -4.13
CA ARG A 269 -1.03 25.65 -3.71
C ARG A 269 -1.73 24.98 -4.89
N THR A 270 -1.87 25.70 -6.01
CA THR A 270 -2.51 25.17 -7.22
C THR A 270 -1.74 23.98 -7.78
N LEU A 271 -0.41 24.08 -7.83
CA LEU A 271 0.47 23.02 -8.27
C LEU A 271 0.36 21.77 -7.38
N PHE A 272 0.41 21.92 -6.07
CA PHE A 272 0.32 20.78 -5.14
C PHE A 272 -1.04 20.11 -5.21
N ARG A 273 -2.13 20.86 -5.33
CA ARG A 273 -3.47 20.27 -5.57
C ARG A 273 -3.54 19.50 -6.87
N ALA A 274 -2.92 20.00 -7.93
CA ALA A 274 -2.90 19.33 -9.23
C ALA A 274 -2.00 18.08 -9.26
N SER A 275 -1.04 17.98 -8.32
CA SER A 275 -0.08 16.87 -8.25
C SER A 275 -0.60 15.66 -7.47
N GLY A 276 -1.80 15.74 -6.90
CA GLY A 276 -2.45 14.66 -6.15
C GLY A 276 -2.16 14.65 -4.64
N ASP A 277 -2.78 13.72 -3.93
CA ASP A 277 -2.80 13.66 -2.46
C ASP A 277 -1.60 12.89 -1.85
N HIS A 278 -0.46 12.87 -2.54
CA HIS A 278 0.75 12.15 -2.10
C HIS A 278 1.58 12.92 -1.06
N LEU A 279 1.54 14.25 -1.13
CA LEU A 279 2.30 15.12 -0.24
C LEU A 279 1.73 15.05 1.18
N HIS A 280 2.57 14.60 2.11
CA HIS A 280 2.26 14.55 3.53
C HIS A 280 2.83 15.77 4.27
N CYS A 281 4.03 16.21 3.90
CA CYS A 281 4.72 17.33 4.54
C CYS A 281 5.50 18.16 3.51
N VAL A 282 5.39 19.48 3.63
CA VAL A 282 6.18 20.45 2.87
C VAL A 282 7.02 21.29 3.83
N LEU A 283 8.33 21.31 3.63
CA LEU A 283 9.27 22.19 4.31
C LEU A 283 9.70 23.32 3.37
N LEU A 284 9.43 24.57 3.73
CA LEU A 284 9.88 25.75 2.99
C LEU A 284 11.00 26.45 3.76
N ASN A 285 12.24 26.00 3.56
CA ASN A 285 13.43 26.60 4.17
C ASN A 285 13.88 27.84 3.39
N ALA A 286 13.09 28.90 3.52
CA ALA A 286 13.29 30.19 2.85
C ALA A 286 12.73 31.32 3.72
N CYS A 287 13.41 32.46 3.76
CA CYS A 287 13.00 33.61 4.59
C CYS A 287 11.54 34.01 4.33
N TYR A 288 10.78 34.29 5.40
CA TYR A 288 9.36 34.70 5.33
C TYR A 288 8.40 33.71 4.64
N SER A 289 8.81 32.44 4.45
CA SER A 289 7.98 31.44 3.77
C SER A 289 6.72 31.02 4.55
N ARG A 290 6.55 31.48 5.80
CA ARG A 290 5.35 31.22 6.60
C ARG A 290 4.06 31.65 5.88
N THR A 291 4.08 32.73 5.10
CA THR A 291 2.92 33.16 4.29
C THR A 291 2.55 32.14 3.20
N GLN A 292 3.53 31.46 2.61
CA GLN A 292 3.26 30.37 1.67
C GLN A 292 2.66 29.17 2.39
N ALA A 293 3.18 28.90 3.59
CA ALA A 293 2.74 27.76 4.38
C ALA A 293 1.23 27.82 4.69
N ASP A 294 0.67 29.00 4.99
CA ASP A 294 -0.79 29.17 5.18
C ASP A 294 -1.60 28.70 3.96
N GLU A 295 -1.22 29.11 2.76
CA GLU A 295 -1.97 28.76 1.56
C GLU A 295 -1.84 27.27 1.23
N ILE A 296 -0.65 26.70 1.41
CA ILE A 296 -0.36 25.29 1.14
C ILE A 296 -1.05 24.37 2.15
N LEU A 297 -1.23 24.80 3.39
CA LEU A 297 -1.91 24.03 4.44
C LEU A 297 -3.32 23.56 4.04
N THR A 298 -3.96 24.31 3.15
CA THR A 298 -5.29 23.96 2.60
C THR A 298 -5.29 22.66 1.79
N CYS A 299 -4.13 22.19 1.32
CA CYS A 299 -4.01 20.95 0.56
C CYS A 299 -2.97 19.95 1.10
N VAL A 300 -2.03 20.36 1.94
CA VAL A 300 -1.00 19.47 2.51
C VAL A 300 -1.20 19.33 4.02
N PRO A 301 -1.15 18.11 4.61
CA PRO A 301 -1.41 17.91 6.03
C PRO A 301 -0.49 18.68 6.99
N PHE A 302 0.80 18.77 6.66
CA PHE A 302 1.80 19.48 7.44
C PHE A 302 2.61 20.42 6.55
N VAL A 303 2.79 21.66 7.00
CA VAL A 303 3.65 22.62 6.30
C VAL A 303 4.50 23.36 7.31
N ILE A 304 5.80 23.44 7.06
CA ILE A 304 6.74 24.20 7.88
C ILE A 304 7.25 25.36 7.04
N GLY A 305 7.15 26.57 7.57
CA GLY A 305 7.69 27.78 6.97
C GLY A 305 8.48 28.60 7.98
N MET A 306 9.17 29.63 7.49
CA MET A 306 9.98 30.53 8.30
C MET A 306 9.22 31.84 8.51
N LYS A 307 9.06 32.26 9.77
CA LYS A 307 8.34 33.51 10.12
C LYS A 307 9.12 34.78 9.74
N ASP A 308 10.44 34.67 9.67
CA ASP A 308 11.36 35.79 9.40
C ASP A 308 12.55 35.30 8.57
N THR A 309 13.59 36.12 8.45
CA THR A 309 14.91 35.72 7.96
C THR A 309 15.51 34.61 8.79
N ILE A 310 16.17 33.65 8.14
CA ILE A 310 16.89 32.56 8.79
C ILE A 310 18.28 32.46 8.17
N GLY A 311 19.32 32.30 9.01
CA GLY A 311 20.69 32.11 8.53
C GLY A 311 20.97 30.66 8.11
N ASP A 312 21.93 30.46 7.19
CA ASP A 312 22.31 29.12 6.69
C ASP A 312 22.58 28.11 7.82
N LYS A 313 23.29 28.52 8.88
CA LYS A 313 23.60 27.64 10.01
C LYS A 313 22.33 27.14 10.71
N ALA A 314 21.37 28.04 10.91
CA ALA A 314 20.09 27.74 11.53
C ALA A 314 19.24 26.82 10.64
N ALA A 315 19.13 27.16 9.36
CA ALA A 315 18.44 26.37 8.34
C ALA A 315 18.98 24.93 8.27
N ILE A 316 20.30 24.77 8.18
CA ILE A 316 20.97 23.46 8.11
C ILE A 316 20.78 22.66 9.41
N ALA A 317 20.98 23.30 10.57
CA ALA A 317 20.82 22.63 11.86
C ALA A 317 19.37 22.15 12.06
N PHE A 318 18.39 23.00 11.74
CA PHE A 318 16.98 22.63 11.78
C PHE A 318 16.68 21.43 10.87
N ALA A 319 17.11 21.48 9.61
CA ALA A 319 16.90 20.40 8.65
C ALA A 319 17.53 19.08 9.13
N ARG A 320 18.74 19.12 9.67
CA ARG A 320 19.42 17.94 10.23
C ARG A 320 18.59 17.28 11.35
N GLY A 321 18.17 18.05 12.36
CA GLY A 321 17.35 17.53 13.45
C GLY A 321 15.99 17.01 12.98
N PHE A 322 15.36 17.71 12.03
CA PHE A 322 14.09 17.31 11.43
C PHE A 322 14.20 15.97 10.71
N TYR A 323 15.16 15.81 9.80
CA TYR A 323 15.32 14.57 9.04
C TYR A 323 15.87 13.41 9.87
N ARG A 324 16.58 13.68 10.96
CA ARG A 324 16.87 12.65 11.98
C ARG A 324 15.58 12.07 12.57
N GLY A 325 14.62 12.93 12.90
CA GLY A 325 13.29 12.53 13.37
C GLY A 325 12.52 11.71 12.35
N ILE A 326 12.43 12.21 11.11
CA ILE A 326 11.73 11.52 10.00
C ILE A 326 12.38 10.16 9.71
N GLY A 327 13.71 10.12 9.57
CA GLY A 327 14.47 8.90 9.36
C GLY A 327 14.29 7.86 10.48
N ALA A 328 14.05 8.32 11.71
CA ALA A 328 13.74 7.46 12.86
C ALA A 328 12.26 7.03 12.92
N GLY A 329 11.43 7.41 11.95
CA GLY A 329 10.01 7.08 11.91
C GLY A 329 9.15 7.87 12.88
N ARG A 330 9.62 9.04 13.34
CA ARG A 330 8.85 9.92 14.22
C ARG A 330 7.78 10.66 13.42
N PRO A 331 6.63 11.00 14.04
CA PRO A 331 5.64 11.90 13.44
C PRO A 331 6.25 13.27 13.09
N VAL A 332 5.63 14.01 12.17
CA VAL A 332 6.09 15.33 11.75
C VAL A 332 6.22 16.31 12.94
N PRO A 333 5.26 16.43 13.88
CA PRO A 333 5.43 17.30 15.04
C PRO A 333 6.65 16.96 15.90
N ASN A 334 6.86 15.69 16.22
CA ASN A 334 8.05 15.26 16.97
C ASN A 334 9.35 15.50 16.20
N SER A 335 9.33 15.36 14.88
CA SER A 335 10.49 15.64 14.03
C SER A 335 10.79 17.13 13.97
N PHE A 336 9.75 17.97 13.95
CA PHE A 336 9.89 19.42 14.08
C PHE A 336 10.56 19.79 15.40
N ASP A 337 10.09 19.24 16.52
CA ASP A 337 10.69 19.48 17.84
C ASP A 337 12.17 19.07 17.89
N LEU A 338 12.55 18.00 17.19
CA LEU A 338 13.96 17.59 17.06
C LEU A 338 14.79 18.57 16.22
N GLY A 339 14.20 19.19 15.20
CA GLY A 339 14.83 20.30 14.46
C GLY A 339 15.10 21.51 15.36
N ILE A 340 14.11 21.91 16.17
CA ILE A 340 14.27 22.98 17.16
C ILE A 340 15.31 22.64 18.21
N ALA A 341 15.28 21.41 18.73
CA ALA A 341 16.25 20.93 19.72
C ALA A 341 17.69 20.96 19.17
N GLU A 342 17.90 20.57 17.91
CA GLU A 342 19.21 20.65 17.26
C GLU A 342 19.73 22.09 17.23
N MET A 343 18.89 23.08 16.89
CA MET A 343 19.27 24.49 16.92
C MET A 343 19.67 24.95 18.33
N LEU A 344 18.86 24.62 19.34
CA LEU A 344 19.09 24.98 20.73
C LEU A 344 20.39 24.36 21.28
N ILE A 345 20.67 23.09 20.96
CA ILE A 345 21.90 22.39 21.37
C ILE A 345 23.14 23.13 20.83
N HIS A 346 23.07 23.64 19.61
CA HIS A 346 24.15 24.43 18.99
C HIS A 346 24.11 25.92 19.37
N SER A 347 23.23 26.32 20.30
CA SER A 347 23.06 27.71 20.75
C SER A 347 22.76 28.69 19.61
N ILE A 348 21.95 28.25 18.65
CA ILE A 348 21.51 29.04 17.50
C ILE A 348 20.21 29.78 17.89
N PRO A 349 20.20 31.13 17.96
CA PRO A 349 19.08 31.92 18.49
C PRO A 349 17.85 32.01 17.57
N GLU A 350 17.95 31.54 16.34
CA GLU A 350 16.86 31.52 15.37
C GLU A 350 15.83 30.39 15.61
N ASP A 351 15.87 29.69 16.76
CA ASP A 351 15.01 28.53 17.07
C ASP A 351 13.51 28.87 17.08
N SER A 352 13.16 30.14 17.31
CA SER A 352 11.78 30.59 17.24
C SER A 352 11.26 30.86 15.81
N ILE A 353 12.10 30.76 14.77
CA ILE A 353 11.78 31.17 13.39
C ILE A 353 11.02 30.09 12.60
N PRO A 354 11.43 28.81 12.59
CA PRO A 354 10.63 27.75 12.00
C PRO A 354 9.27 27.66 12.67
N ASP A 355 8.23 27.44 11.87
CA ASP A 355 6.86 27.36 12.37
C ASP A 355 6.11 26.23 11.64
N LEU A 356 5.60 25.29 12.42
CA LEU A 356 4.86 24.13 11.94
C LEU A 356 3.36 24.41 11.93
N LEU A 357 2.74 24.16 10.78
CA LEU A 357 1.31 24.23 10.58
C LEU A 357 0.72 22.85 10.32
N GLN A 358 -0.45 22.62 10.88
CA GLN A 358 -1.21 21.38 10.75
C GLN A 358 -2.68 21.69 10.47
N ARG A 359 -3.28 20.95 9.54
CA ARG A 359 -4.70 21.07 9.17
C ARG A 359 -5.61 20.16 9.97
#